data_AF-A0A519N2P4-F1
#
_entry.id   AF-A0A519N2P4-F1
#
_cell.length_a   1.000
_cell.length_b   1.000
_cell.length_c   1.000
_cell.angle_alpha   90.00
_cell.angle_beta   90.00
_cell.angle_gamma   90.00
#
_symmetry.space_group_name_H-M   'P 1'
#
loop_
_entity.id
_entity.type
_entity.pdbx_description
1 polymer ?
#
loop_
_entity_poly.entity_id
_entity_poly.type
_entity_poly.pdbx_seq_one_letter_code
_entity_poly.pdbx_strand_id
1 'polypeptide(L)' 'MDVQEIIVYVLLVAAVAFLLKKYLFKKKKKGNCDTDCGCH' A
#
# COMPACT_ATOMS: atom_id res chain seq x y z
N MET A 1 -26.28 -15.98 -4.29
CA MET A 1 -24.89 -15.66 -3.92
C MET A 1 -24.53 -16.58 -2.78
N ASP A 2 -23.88 -17.67 -3.11
CA ASP A 2 -23.48 -18.68 -2.14
C ASP A 2 -22.39 -18.10 -1.22
N VAL A 3 -22.46 -18.42 0.08
CA VAL A 3 -21.55 -17.88 1.11
C VAL A 3 -20.07 -18.08 0.79
N GLN A 4 -19.72 -19.13 0.04
CA GLN A 4 -18.34 -19.41 -0.41
C GLN A 4 -17.85 -18.39 -1.43
N GLU A 5 -18.68 -17.99 -2.40
CA GLU A 5 -18.34 -16.95 -3.37
C GLU A 5 -18.07 -15.61 -2.68
N ILE A 6 -18.88 -15.26 -1.67
CA ILE A 6 -18.69 -14.04 -0.88
C ILE A 6 -17.31 -14.02 -0.22
N ILE A 7 -16.89 -15.14 0.39
CA ILE A 7 -15.57 -15.26 1.02
C ILE A 7 -14.44 -15.12 -0.02
N VAL A 8 -14.59 -15.74 -1.18
CA VAL A 8 -13.62 -15.65 -2.28
C VAL A 8 -13.46 -14.20 -2.75
N TYR A 9 -14.56 -13.49 -3.01
CA TYR A 9 -14.49 -12.09 -3.43
C TYR A 9 -13.91 -11.18 -2.35
N VAL A 10 -14.24 -11.39 -1.07
CA VAL A 10 -13.65 -10.63 0.05
C VAL A 10 -12.15 -10.84 0.13
N LEU A 11 -11.67 -12.09 0.03
CA LEU A 11 -10.24 -12.40 0.04
C LEU A 11 -9.52 -11.82 -1.18
N LEU A 12 -10.14 -11.88 -2.36
CA LEU A 12 -9.60 -11.32 -3.60
C LEU A 12 -9.43 -9.80 -3.46
N VAL A 13 -10.49 -9.10 -3.04
CA VAL A 13 -10.46 -7.64 -2.84
C VAL A 13 -9.43 -7.27 -1.76
N ALA A 14 -9.35 -8.01 -0.66
CA ALA A 14 -8.36 -7.79 0.39
C ALA A 14 -6.91 -7.97 -0.11
N ALA A 15 -6.65 -9.01 -0.91
CA ALA A 15 -5.33 -9.27 -1.48
C ALA A 15 -4.92 -8.17 -2.48
N VAL A 16 -5.83 -7.77 -3.38
CA VAL A 16 -5.60 -6.67 -4.33
C VAL A 16 -5.36 -5.36 -3.58
N ALA A 17 -6.20 -5.03 -2.59
CA ALA A 17 -6.03 -3.84 -1.76
C ALA A 17 -4.69 -3.85 -0.99
N PHE A 18 -4.29 -5.00 -0.44
CA PHE A 18 -3.01 -5.18 0.23
C PHE A 18 -1.82 -4.96 -0.71
N LEU A 19 -1.89 -5.50 -1.93
CA LEU A 19 -0.85 -5.31 -2.95
C LEU A 19 -0.78 -3.85 -3.41
N LEU A 20 -1.91 -3.20 -3.69
CA LEU A 20 -1.96 -1.78 -4.04
C LEU A 20 -1.40 -0.92 -2.90
N LYS A 21 -1.74 -1.20 -1.63
CA LYS A 21 -1.16 -0.51 -0.47
C LYS A 21 0.33 -0.78 -0.30
N LYS A 22 0.79 -2.01 -0.53
CA LYS A 22 2.21 -2.37 -0.38
C LYS A 22 3.08 -1.73 -1.45
N TYR A 23 2.62 -1.70 -2.69
CA TYR A 23 3.43 -1.28 -3.84
C TYR A 23 3.16 0.17 -4.29
N LEU A 24 1.91 0.65 -4.26
CA LEU A 24 1.59 2.03 -4.65
C LEU A 24 1.74 3.01 -3.49
N PHE A 25 1.48 2.60 -2.25
CA PHE A 25 1.67 3.44 -1.06
C PHE A 25 3.14 3.59 -0.62
N LYS A 26 4.08 2.89 -1.30
CA LYS A 26 5.53 3.19 -1.25
C LYS A 26 5.90 4.46 -2.01
N LYS A 27 4.95 5.13 -2.68
CA LYS A 27 5.22 6.44 -3.27
C LYS A 27 5.25 7.52 -2.19
N LYS A 28 6.48 7.77 -1.76
CA LYS A 28 7.02 9.04 -1.25
C LYS A 28 6.28 9.55 -0.01
N LYS A 29 6.79 9.16 1.18
CA LYS A 29 7.06 10.24 2.14
C LYS A 29 7.98 11.20 1.40
N LYS A 30 7.42 12.32 0.94
CA LYS A 30 8.18 13.50 0.55
C LYS A 30 9.06 13.77 1.75
N GLY A 31 10.33 13.38 1.64
CA GLY A 31 11.29 13.57 2.70
C GLY A 31 11.28 15.05 3.03
N ASN A 32 11.08 15.37 4.31
CA ASN A 32 11.53 16.62 4.87
C ASN A 32 13.07 16.55 5.01
N CYS A 33 13.77 16.21 3.93
CA CYS A 33 15.19 16.53 3.80
C CYS A 33 15.20 18.00 3.39
N ASP A 34 15.06 18.84 4.42
CA ASP A 34 15.59 20.18 4.40
C ASP A 34 17.06 20.08 3.98
N THR A 35 17.53 20.98 3.12
CA THR A 35 18.85 20.89 2.49
C THR A 35 19.94 21.34 3.46
N ASP A 36 19.84 20.98 4.74
CA ASP A 36 20.95 21.00 5.68
C ASP A 36 21.76 19.71 5.46
N CYS A 37 22.43 19.65 4.31
CA CYS A 37 23.50 18.69 4.08
C CYS A 37 24.70 19.16 4.89
N GLY A 38 24.70 18.85 6.19
CA GLY A 38 25.84 18.98 7.12
C GLY A 38 27.01 18.10 6.73
N CYS A 39 27.57 18.33 5.55
CA CYS A 39 28.96 18.02 5.24
C CYS A 39 29.82 19.06 5.96
N HIS A 40 30.74 18.55 6.78
CA HIS A 40 31.66 19.25 7.68
C HIS A 40 32.28 20.52 7.07
#